data_AF-A0A7R9LNZ2-F1
#
_entry.id   AF-A0A7R9LNZ2-F1
#
_cell.length_a   1.000
_cell.length_b   1.000
_cell.length_c   1.000
_cell.angle_alpha   90.00
_cell.angle_beta   90.00
_cell.angle_gamma   90.00
#
_symmetry.space_group_name_H-M   'P 1'
#
loop_
_entity.id
_entity.type
_entity.pdbx_description
1 polymer ?
#
loop_
_entity_poly.entity_id
_entity_poly.type
_entity_poly.pdbx_seq_one_letter_code
_entity_poly.pdbx_strand_id
1 'polypeptide(L)'
;MAISRDATVTSAVQRIGFRLVSHKSDCFSVHSLLCRKIISEPSIGRQIFIGFTNNYRTWLQSFQRELSGIGDKPVDQNIWLVANGSAEGLLGFVKCIRKEPNGHRVRALQIMDTSGGDERQKPRAALLDKTNAVFNDIIKNDLAINVVSGGQTGHYVLNELPARRQTVDSEHCFLNLRNRGDLSSFEWFQSQHKQWPLNRRVGEKLVHIYYSALNFKDIMLATGRLQSESPTGETECLIGFEFAGRDENMNRVMGMVSSKALATTCLVKDADFLWPIPDRWSMEEAATVPCVYATAYYALIIRGRLRREETVLIHSGSGGVGQAAIRICLSLGCRLLITVGSDAKRLFLQKLFPALDDRCFSTSRDATAFRRHVMTETDGSGVDVVLNSLSEEKLFASLDCLAANGRFLEIGKYDFAKDTILSTDYHHIYR
;
A
#
# COMPACT_ATOMS: atom_id res chain seq x y z
N MET A 1 -41.70 17.98 -32.14
CA MET A 1 -42.10 16.66 -32.69
C MET A 1 -40.88 15.75 -32.73
N ALA A 2 -40.54 15.11 -31.60
CA ALA A 2 -39.53 14.06 -31.55
C ALA A 2 -40.23 12.73 -31.88
N ILE A 3 -40.36 12.43 -33.17
CA ILE A 3 -40.62 11.04 -33.58
C ILE A 3 -39.39 10.27 -33.10
N SER A 4 -39.59 9.42 -32.09
CA SER A 4 -38.55 8.59 -31.46
C SER A 4 -37.66 7.97 -32.54
N ARG A 5 -36.38 8.38 -32.60
CA ARG A 5 -35.38 7.82 -33.53
C ARG A 5 -35.23 6.30 -33.31
N ASP A 6 -35.57 5.80 -32.12
CA ASP A 6 -35.58 4.37 -31.78
C ASP A 6 -36.66 3.59 -32.53
N ALA A 7 -37.83 4.20 -32.79
CA ALA A 7 -38.90 3.55 -33.53
C ALA A 7 -38.51 3.32 -35.00
N THR A 8 -37.78 4.27 -35.60
CA THR A 8 -37.28 4.17 -36.98
C THR A 8 -36.20 3.10 -37.11
N VAL A 9 -35.26 3.05 -36.17
CA VAL A 9 -34.20 2.02 -36.15
C VAL A 9 -34.79 0.63 -35.91
N THR A 10 -35.69 0.49 -34.94
CA THR A 10 -36.36 -0.79 -34.64
C THR A 10 -37.15 -1.29 -35.86
N SER A 11 -37.88 -0.40 -36.52
CA SER A 11 -38.64 -0.75 -37.74
C SER A 11 -37.73 -1.16 -38.90
N ALA A 12 -36.58 -0.50 -39.07
CA ALA A 12 -35.61 -0.84 -40.11
C ALA A 12 -34.97 -2.21 -39.86
N VAL A 13 -34.59 -2.51 -38.61
CA VAL A 13 -34.02 -3.80 -38.20
C VAL A 13 -35.05 -4.94 -38.38
N GLN A 14 -36.32 -4.70 -38.06
CA GLN A 14 -37.40 -5.68 -38.27
C GLN A 14 -37.64 -5.99 -39.75
N ARG A 15 -37.61 -4.98 -40.64
CA ARG A 15 -37.81 -5.17 -42.09
C ARG A 15 -36.78 -6.12 -42.72
N ILE A 16 -35.56 -6.15 -42.20
CA ILE A 16 -34.48 -7.02 -42.68
C ILE A 16 -34.45 -8.39 -41.98
N GLY A 17 -35.47 -8.73 -41.18
CA GLY A 17 -35.62 -10.04 -40.54
C GLY A 17 -34.82 -10.19 -39.23
N PHE A 18 -34.46 -9.08 -38.58
CA PHE A 18 -33.78 -9.08 -37.29
C PHE A 18 -34.63 -8.44 -36.20
N ARG A 19 -34.35 -8.79 -34.95
CA ARG A 19 -34.89 -8.14 -33.76
C ARG A 19 -33.80 -7.36 -33.06
N LEU A 20 -34.11 -6.13 -32.66
CA LEU A 20 -33.23 -5.31 -31.83
C LEU A 20 -33.29 -5.84 -30.39
N VAL A 21 -32.17 -6.39 -29.90
CA VAL A 21 -32.03 -7.00 -28.56
C VAL A 21 -31.52 -5.98 -27.54
N SER A 22 -30.60 -5.12 -27.95
CA SER A 22 -30.02 -4.10 -27.08
C SER A 22 -29.64 -2.89 -27.92
N HIS A 23 -29.90 -1.72 -27.38
CA HIS A 23 -29.52 -0.45 -27.95
C HIS A 23 -28.84 0.37 -26.86
N LYS A 24 -27.58 0.72 -27.08
CA LYS A 24 -26.84 1.65 -26.23
C LYS A 24 -26.45 2.85 -27.05
N SER A 25 -26.55 4.03 -26.48
CA SER A 25 -26.10 5.27 -27.10
C SER A 25 -25.29 6.08 -26.10
N ASP A 26 -24.31 6.82 -26.60
CA ASP A 26 -23.60 7.84 -25.82
C ASP A 26 -24.11 9.26 -26.13
N CYS A 27 -23.56 10.25 -25.43
CA CYS A 27 -23.87 11.66 -25.65
C CYS A 27 -23.25 12.23 -26.94
N PHE A 28 -22.39 11.48 -27.62
CA PHE A 28 -21.72 11.85 -28.87
C PHE A 28 -22.43 11.27 -30.11
N SER A 29 -23.67 10.79 -29.94
CA SER A 29 -24.48 10.17 -31.01
C SER A 29 -23.88 8.88 -31.58
N VAL A 30 -23.00 8.19 -30.84
CA VAL A 30 -22.58 6.83 -31.17
C VAL A 30 -23.65 5.87 -30.69
N HIS A 31 -24.11 4.99 -31.58
CA HIS A 31 -25.11 3.98 -31.28
C HIS A 31 -24.52 2.59 -31.45
N SER A 32 -24.65 1.76 -30.43
CA SER A 32 -24.34 0.33 -30.47
C SER A 32 -25.66 -0.45 -30.49
N LEU A 33 -25.88 -1.22 -31.56
CA LEU A 33 -27.08 -2.04 -31.76
C LEU A 33 -26.69 -3.51 -31.72
N LEU A 34 -27.32 -4.28 -30.84
CA LEU A 34 -27.25 -5.74 -30.84
C LEU A 34 -28.52 -6.27 -31.49
N CYS A 35 -28.39 -6.95 -32.62
CA CYS A 35 -29.50 -7.50 -33.38
C CYS A 35 -29.43 -9.03 -33.41
N ARG A 36 -30.57 -9.71 -33.29
CA ARG A 36 -30.71 -11.17 -33.40
C ARG A 36 -31.60 -11.54 -34.57
N LYS A 37 -31.14 -12.45 -35.43
CA LYS A 37 -31.93 -12.92 -36.58
C LYS A 37 -33.19 -13.64 -36.09
N ILE A 38 -34.32 -13.36 -36.73
CA ILE A 38 -35.59 -14.03 -36.47
C ILE A 38 -35.61 -15.33 -37.29
N ILE A 39 -35.47 -16.48 -36.62
CA ILE A 39 -35.49 -17.82 -37.25
C ILE A 39 -36.87 -18.45 -37.09
N SER A 40 -37.51 -18.25 -35.94
CA SER A 40 -38.89 -18.62 -35.63
C SER A 40 -39.43 -17.66 -34.56
N GLU A 41 -40.75 -17.47 -34.52
CA GLU A 41 -41.37 -16.72 -33.42
C GLU A 41 -41.66 -17.66 -32.24
N PRO A 42 -40.96 -17.53 -31.11
CA PRO A 42 -41.25 -18.34 -29.95
C PRO A 42 -42.66 -18.01 -29.45
N SER A 43 -43.52 -19.02 -29.39
CA SER A 43 -44.87 -18.88 -28.87
C SER A 43 -44.91 -19.13 -27.37
N ILE A 44 -45.59 -18.24 -26.63
CA ILE A 44 -45.71 -18.33 -25.17
C ILE A 44 -46.40 -19.63 -24.75
N GLY A 45 -47.38 -20.08 -25.54
CA GLY A 45 -48.13 -21.31 -25.28
C GLY A 45 -47.30 -22.60 -25.32
N ARG A 46 -46.10 -22.56 -25.91
CA ARG A 46 -45.18 -23.71 -25.96
C ARG A 46 -44.12 -23.69 -24.86
N GLN A 47 -43.94 -22.57 -24.16
CA GLN A 47 -42.87 -22.44 -23.15
C GLN A 47 -43.24 -23.15 -21.84
N ILE A 48 -42.24 -23.70 -21.14
CA ILE A 48 -42.40 -24.37 -19.84
C ILE A 48 -41.92 -23.41 -18.75
N PHE A 49 -42.79 -23.01 -17.83
CA PHE A 49 -42.44 -22.09 -16.74
C PHE A 49 -42.36 -22.83 -15.41
N ILE A 50 -41.20 -22.75 -14.75
CA ILE A 50 -40.94 -23.39 -13.47
C ILE A 50 -40.57 -22.32 -12.45
N GLY A 51 -41.17 -22.41 -11.27
CA GLY A 51 -40.85 -21.52 -10.16
C GLY A 51 -39.55 -21.87 -9.49
N PHE A 52 -38.55 -21.03 -9.69
CA PHE A 52 -37.29 -21.16 -9.00
C PHE A 52 -37.43 -20.50 -7.62
N THR A 53 -37.13 -21.24 -6.56
CA THR A 53 -37.09 -20.73 -5.19
C THR A 53 -35.97 -21.42 -4.41
N ASN A 54 -35.59 -20.88 -3.25
CA ASN A 54 -34.59 -21.51 -2.38
C ASN A 54 -35.00 -22.91 -1.88
N ASN A 55 -36.29 -23.26 -1.89
CA ASN A 55 -36.74 -24.62 -1.59
C ASN A 55 -36.67 -25.50 -2.84
N TYR A 56 -35.49 -26.09 -3.10
CA TYR A 56 -35.24 -26.92 -4.27
C TYR A 56 -36.25 -28.08 -4.45
N ARG A 57 -36.84 -28.57 -3.36
CA ARG A 57 -37.79 -29.70 -3.39
C ARG A 57 -39.05 -29.38 -4.19
N THR A 58 -39.42 -28.10 -4.31
CA THR A 58 -40.66 -27.70 -5.00
C THR A 58 -40.53 -27.69 -6.52
N TRP A 59 -39.32 -27.66 -7.06
CA TRP A 59 -39.11 -27.42 -8.49
C TRP A 59 -38.05 -28.32 -9.15
N LEU A 60 -37.06 -28.79 -8.40
CA LEU A 60 -35.90 -29.50 -8.96
C LEU A 60 -36.28 -30.78 -9.71
N GLN A 61 -37.16 -31.61 -9.12
CA GLN A 61 -37.61 -32.85 -9.77
C GLN A 61 -38.40 -32.57 -11.06
N SER A 62 -39.24 -31.53 -11.06
CA SER A 62 -39.96 -31.11 -12.28
C SER A 62 -38.99 -30.59 -13.32
N PHE A 63 -38.00 -29.80 -12.91
CA PHE A 63 -36.98 -29.27 -13.79
C PHE A 63 -36.13 -30.37 -14.44
N GLN A 64 -35.67 -31.35 -13.66
CA GLN A 64 -34.92 -32.50 -14.16
C GLN A 64 -35.70 -33.29 -15.22
N ARG A 65 -36.98 -33.58 -14.93
CA ARG A 65 -37.87 -34.28 -15.88
C ARG A 65 -38.03 -33.52 -17.19
N GLU A 66 -38.28 -32.22 -17.10
CA GLU A 66 -38.44 -31.37 -18.28
C GLU A 66 -37.14 -31.26 -19.08
N LEU A 67 -35.99 -31.12 -18.41
CA LEU A 67 -34.69 -31.03 -19.06
C LEU A 67 -34.26 -32.34 -19.74
N SER A 68 -34.57 -33.50 -19.16
CA SER A 68 -34.29 -34.80 -19.79
C SER A 68 -35.12 -35.01 -21.06
N GLY A 69 -36.40 -34.62 -21.04
CA GLY A 69 -37.30 -34.78 -22.19
C GLY A 69 -37.29 -33.62 -23.19
N ILE A 70 -36.52 -32.55 -22.95
CA ILE A 70 -36.52 -31.37 -23.84
C ILE A 70 -35.90 -31.67 -25.20
N GLY A 71 -35.07 -32.71 -25.34
CA GLY A 71 -34.46 -33.09 -26.62
C GLY A 71 -35.50 -33.49 -27.68
N ASP A 72 -36.58 -34.13 -27.25
CA ASP A 72 -37.67 -34.61 -28.12
C ASP A 72 -38.73 -33.53 -28.39
N LYS A 73 -38.61 -32.36 -27.77
CA LYS A 73 -39.57 -31.25 -27.89
C LYS A 73 -39.22 -30.31 -29.06
N PRO A 74 -40.22 -29.70 -29.74
CA PRO A 74 -40.01 -28.77 -30.86
C PRO A 74 -39.00 -27.68 -30.52
N VAL A 75 -38.08 -27.34 -31.43
CA VAL A 75 -36.90 -26.46 -31.18
C VAL A 75 -37.23 -25.10 -30.54
N ASP A 76 -38.43 -24.58 -30.73
CA ASP A 76 -38.92 -23.30 -30.19
C ASP A 76 -39.44 -23.36 -28.74
N GLN A 77 -39.44 -24.54 -28.11
CA GLN A 77 -39.88 -24.75 -26.72
C GLN A 77 -38.72 -24.65 -25.71
N ASN A 78 -38.72 -23.65 -24.83
CA ASN A 78 -37.67 -23.51 -23.80
C ASN A 78 -38.22 -23.70 -22.38
N ILE A 79 -37.32 -24.02 -21.45
CA ILE A 79 -37.60 -24.08 -20.02
C ILE A 79 -37.21 -22.75 -19.38
N TRP A 80 -38.18 -22.06 -18.80
CA TRP A 80 -38.04 -20.77 -18.15
C TRP A 80 -38.08 -20.94 -16.64
N LEU A 81 -36.94 -20.72 -15.99
CA LEU A 81 -36.84 -20.64 -14.54
C LEU A 81 -37.15 -19.21 -14.11
N VAL A 82 -38.20 -19.04 -13.31
CA VAL A 82 -38.72 -17.74 -12.88
C VAL A 82 -38.51 -17.57 -11.38
N ALA A 83 -37.76 -16.55 -11.01
CA ALA A 83 -37.36 -16.22 -9.65
C ALA A 83 -37.81 -14.80 -9.26
N ASN A 84 -38.09 -14.59 -7.98
CA ASN A 84 -38.47 -13.30 -7.42
C ASN A 84 -37.34 -12.73 -6.54
N GLY A 85 -37.16 -11.42 -6.54
CA GLY A 85 -36.16 -10.72 -5.73
C GLY A 85 -34.73 -10.92 -6.22
N SER A 86 -33.73 -10.74 -5.36
CA SER A 86 -32.30 -10.88 -5.71
C SER A 86 -31.61 -12.08 -5.06
N ALA A 87 -32.28 -12.74 -4.11
CA ALA A 87 -31.67 -13.68 -3.17
C ALA A 87 -31.73 -15.16 -3.56
N GLU A 88 -32.16 -15.49 -4.78
CA GLU A 88 -32.43 -16.89 -5.19
C GLU A 88 -31.28 -17.52 -5.99
N GLY A 89 -30.17 -16.82 -6.29
CA GLY A 89 -29.00 -17.44 -6.94
C GLY A 89 -29.26 -18.01 -8.36
N LEU A 90 -30.42 -17.71 -8.96
CA LEU A 90 -30.85 -18.21 -10.28
C LEU A 90 -29.80 -17.98 -11.37
N LEU A 91 -29.15 -16.81 -11.36
CA LEU A 91 -28.10 -16.46 -12.32
C LEU A 91 -26.93 -17.47 -12.29
N GLY A 92 -26.47 -17.83 -11.09
CA GLY A 92 -25.39 -18.79 -10.93
C GLY A 92 -25.80 -20.18 -11.39
N PHE A 93 -27.00 -20.62 -10.98
CA PHE A 93 -27.55 -21.92 -11.38
C PHE A 93 -27.69 -22.05 -12.90
N VAL A 94 -28.31 -21.07 -13.57
CA VAL A 94 -28.51 -21.10 -15.02
C VAL A 94 -27.17 -21.01 -15.77
N LYS A 95 -26.18 -20.25 -15.26
CA LYS A 95 -24.83 -20.23 -15.84
C LYS A 95 -24.16 -21.61 -15.82
N CYS A 96 -24.37 -22.41 -14.76
CA CYS A 96 -23.89 -23.80 -14.69
C CYS A 96 -24.66 -24.69 -15.67
N ILE A 97 -25.98 -24.75 -15.56
CA ILE A 97 -26.83 -25.64 -16.37
C ILE A 97 -26.68 -25.40 -17.88
N ARG A 98 -26.47 -24.15 -18.31
CA ARG A 98 -26.31 -23.86 -19.74
C ARG A 98 -25.07 -24.50 -20.37
N LYS A 99 -24.12 -24.99 -19.57
CA LYS A 99 -22.95 -25.76 -20.02
C LYS A 99 -23.19 -27.28 -20.03
N GLU A 100 -24.35 -27.74 -19.57
CA GLU A 100 -24.76 -29.15 -19.56
C GLU A 100 -25.52 -29.53 -20.83
N PRO A 101 -25.65 -30.84 -21.14
CA PRO A 101 -26.49 -31.32 -22.23
C PRO A 101 -27.91 -30.73 -22.17
N ASN A 102 -28.42 -30.29 -23.32
CA ASN A 102 -29.70 -29.59 -23.47
C ASN A 102 -29.84 -28.25 -22.70
N GLY A 103 -28.81 -27.81 -21.97
CA GLY A 103 -28.81 -26.57 -21.19
C GLY A 103 -29.03 -25.31 -22.02
N HIS A 104 -28.67 -25.34 -23.31
CA HIS A 104 -28.93 -24.24 -24.24
C HIS A 104 -30.43 -23.88 -24.38
N ARG A 105 -31.35 -24.76 -23.96
CA ARG A 105 -32.81 -24.57 -23.94
C ARG A 105 -33.36 -24.01 -22.63
N VAL A 106 -32.49 -23.69 -21.67
CA VAL A 106 -32.87 -23.10 -20.38
C VAL A 106 -32.73 -21.58 -20.42
N ARG A 107 -33.73 -20.89 -19.85
CA ARG A 107 -33.86 -19.43 -19.77
C ARG A 107 -34.10 -19.01 -18.32
N ALA A 108 -33.53 -17.88 -17.93
CA ALA A 108 -33.74 -17.27 -16.61
C ALA A 108 -34.62 -16.03 -16.74
N LEU A 109 -35.58 -15.87 -15.83
CA LEU A 109 -36.34 -14.64 -15.63
C LEU A 109 -36.31 -14.27 -14.13
N GLN A 110 -35.58 -13.21 -13.80
CA GLN A 110 -35.51 -12.65 -12.45
C GLN A 110 -36.42 -11.41 -12.37
N ILE A 111 -37.32 -11.36 -11.39
CA ILE A 111 -38.23 -10.23 -11.18
C ILE A 111 -37.80 -9.50 -9.91
N MET A 112 -37.22 -8.30 -10.05
CA MET A 112 -36.64 -7.50 -8.96
C MET A 112 -37.67 -6.56 -8.32
N ASP A 113 -38.65 -6.10 -9.09
CA ASP A 113 -39.66 -5.15 -8.62
C ASP A 113 -40.81 -5.82 -7.87
N THR A 114 -40.91 -5.46 -6.60
CA THR A 114 -42.12 -5.53 -5.78
C THR A 114 -42.44 -4.09 -5.38
N SER A 115 -43.12 -3.35 -6.24
CA SER A 115 -43.52 -1.98 -5.91
C SER A 115 -44.52 -1.98 -4.76
N GLY A 116 -44.06 -1.58 -3.56
CA GLY A 116 -44.80 -0.75 -2.60
C GLY A 116 -46.23 -1.13 -2.22
N GLY A 117 -46.48 -2.40 -1.89
CA GLY A 117 -47.75 -2.85 -1.31
C GLY A 117 -47.66 -4.34 -0.95
N ASP A 118 -48.07 -4.68 0.26
CA ASP A 118 -48.23 -6.03 0.85
C ASP A 118 -47.50 -7.18 0.11
N GLU A 119 -46.40 -7.69 0.68
CA GLU A 119 -45.56 -8.79 0.15
C GLU A 119 -46.33 -10.08 -0.22
N ARG A 120 -47.63 -10.14 0.09
CA ARG A 120 -48.53 -11.25 -0.18
C ARG A 120 -49.25 -11.20 -1.54
N GLN A 121 -49.10 -10.15 -2.35
CA GLN A 121 -49.67 -10.10 -3.72
C GLN A 121 -48.63 -10.33 -4.84
N LYS A 122 -48.59 -11.60 -5.28
CA LYS A 122 -47.86 -12.25 -6.39
C LYS A 122 -47.45 -11.35 -7.59
N PRO A 123 -46.25 -10.72 -7.58
CA PRO A 123 -45.68 -9.98 -8.73
C PRO A 123 -45.50 -10.89 -9.95
N ARG A 124 -45.17 -12.15 -9.67
CA ARG A 124 -45.00 -13.22 -10.65
C ARG A 124 -46.27 -13.55 -11.43
N ALA A 125 -47.46 -13.46 -10.82
CA ALA A 125 -48.71 -13.80 -11.51
C ALA A 125 -49.15 -12.71 -12.50
N ALA A 126 -48.91 -11.44 -12.15
CA ALA A 126 -49.24 -10.30 -13.01
C ALA A 126 -48.26 -10.13 -14.18
N LEU A 127 -46.98 -10.44 -14.00
CA LEU A 127 -46.00 -10.41 -15.09
C LEU A 127 -46.16 -11.60 -16.04
N LEU A 128 -46.45 -12.80 -15.54
CA LEU A 128 -46.65 -14.00 -16.36
C LEU A 128 -48.01 -14.06 -17.07
N ASP A 129 -48.80 -12.98 -17.04
CA ASP A 129 -50.00 -12.86 -17.86
C ASP A 129 -49.61 -12.82 -19.35
N LYS A 130 -50.28 -13.64 -20.17
CA LYS A 130 -50.06 -13.70 -21.63
C LYS A 130 -50.45 -12.40 -22.34
N THR A 131 -51.26 -11.55 -21.69
CA THR A 131 -51.60 -10.22 -22.20
C THR A 131 -50.55 -9.16 -21.86
N ASN A 132 -49.58 -9.48 -20.99
CA ASN A 132 -48.55 -8.54 -20.57
C ASN A 132 -47.53 -8.30 -21.70
N ALA A 133 -47.48 -7.07 -22.21
CA ALA A 133 -46.60 -6.67 -23.31
C ALA A 133 -45.11 -6.89 -23.00
N VAL A 134 -44.67 -6.65 -21.76
CA VAL A 134 -43.28 -6.82 -21.32
C VAL A 134 -42.88 -8.28 -21.34
N PHE A 135 -43.75 -9.16 -20.83
CA PHE A 135 -43.51 -10.59 -20.84
C PHE A 135 -43.48 -11.16 -22.28
N ASN A 136 -44.39 -10.69 -23.14
CA ASN A 136 -44.41 -11.06 -24.54
C ASN A 136 -43.12 -10.68 -25.25
N ASP A 137 -42.55 -9.51 -24.94
CA ASP A 137 -41.27 -9.05 -25.49
C ASP A 137 -40.09 -9.90 -24.99
N ILE A 138 -40.06 -10.25 -23.70
CA ILE A 138 -39.04 -11.15 -23.12
C ILE A 138 -39.01 -12.50 -23.83
N ILE A 139 -40.18 -13.13 -23.99
CA ILE A 139 -40.28 -14.44 -24.66
C ILE A 139 -39.85 -14.32 -26.12
N LYS A 140 -40.29 -13.27 -26.82
CA LYS A 140 -39.88 -12.99 -28.19
C LYS A 140 -38.36 -12.87 -28.28
N ASN A 141 -37.73 -12.04 -27.46
CA ASN A 141 -36.27 -11.81 -27.48
C ASN A 141 -35.43 -13.07 -27.20
N ASP A 142 -36.00 -14.05 -26.49
CA ASP A 142 -35.42 -15.37 -26.21
C ASP A 142 -34.01 -15.29 -25.59
N LEU A 143 -33.75 -14.28 -24.76
CA LEU A 143 -32.45 -14.11 -24.12
C LEU A 143 -32.25 -15.15 -23.03
N ALA A 144 -31.02 -15.65 -22.91
CA ALA A 144 -30.65 -16.64 -21.90
C ALA A 144 -30.97 -16.20 -20.47
N ILE A 145 -30.77 -14.92 -20.17
CA ILE A 145 -30.91 -14.31 -18.86
C ILE A 145 -31.70 -13.01 -19.03
N ASN A 146 -32.79 -12.90 -18.29
CA ASN A 146 -33.69 -11.76 -18.32
C ASN A 146 -33.92 -11.30 -16.87
N VAL A 147 -33.86 -9.99 -16.68
CA VAL A 147 -34.12 -9.34 -15.40
C VAL A 147 -35.17 -8.26 -15.64
N VAL A 148 -36.19 -8.20 -14.79
CA VAL A 148 -37.20 -7.15 -14.81
C VAL A 148 -37.08 -6.31 -13.55
N SER A 149 -36.80 -5.02 -13.70
CA SER A 149 -36.63 -4.05 -12.60
C SER A 149 -37.02 -2.65 -13.08
N GLY A 150 -37.65 -1.84 -12.24
CA GLY A 150 -38.33 -0.59 -12.62
C GLY A 150 -39.38 -0.72 -13.73
N GLY A 151 -40.00 -1.89 -13.93
CA GLY A 151 -40.80 -2.19 -15.14
C GLY A 151 -39.99 -2.27 -16.45
N GLN A 152 -38.66 -2.23 -16.37
CA GLN A 152 -37.74 -2.34 -17.51
C GLN A 152 -37.13 -3.74 -17.59
N THR A 153 -36.84 -4.20 -18.81
CA THR A 153 -36.16 -5.46 -19.08
C THR A 153 -34.66 -5.26 -19.28
N GLY A 154 -33.85 -6.10 -18.67
CA GLY A 154 -32.39 -6.05 -18.79
C GLY A 154 -31.73 -7.40 -18.52
N HIS A 155 -30.41 -7.36 -18.34
CA HIS A 155 -29.57 -8.51 -18.01
C HIS A 155 -28.38 -8.05 -17.17
N TYR A 156 -27.75 -8.99 -16.45
CA TYR A 156 -26.53 -8.69 -15.69
C TYR A 156 -25.33 -8.60 -16.64
N VAL A 157 -24.58 -7.51 -16.54
CA VAL A 157 -23.32 -7.29 -17.26
C VAL A 157 -22.17 -7.26 -16.26
N LEU A 158 -21.08 -7.95 -16.58
CA LEU A 158 -19.83 -7.78 -15.85
C LEU A 158 -19.14 -6.53 -16.40
N ASN A 159 -19.10 -5.49 -15.59
CA ASN A 159 -18.29 -4.31 -15.88
C ASN A 159 -17.01 -4.41 -15.06
N GLU A 160 -15.86 -4.23 -15.69
CA GLU A 160 -14.63 -3.96 -14.95
C GLU A 160 -14.82 -2.65 -14.20
N LEU A 161 -14.77 -2.71 -12.87
CA LEU A 161 -14.66 -1.49 -12.10
C LEU A 161 -13.30 -0.90 -12.47
N PRO A 162 -13.23 0.35 -12.97
CA PRO A 162 -11.95 0.99 -13.17
C PRO A 162 -11.21 0.89 -11.83
N ALA A 163 -9.93 0.51 -11.85
CA ALA A 163 -9.08 0.52 -10.67
C ALA A 163 -9.06 1.96 -10.13
N ARG A 164 -10.03 2.27 -9.28
CA ARG A 164 -10.32 3.62 -8.83
C ARG A 164 -9.30 3.93 -7.76
N ARG A 165 -8.13 4.38 -8.21
CA ARG A 165 -7.20 5.14 -7.38
C ARG A 165 -7.92 6.45 -7.06
N GLN A 166 -8.63 6.45 -5.94
CA GLN A 166 -9.29 7.64 -5.45
C GLN A 166 -8.32 8.32 -4.50
N THR A 167 -7.83 9.47 -4.92
CA THR A 167 -7.27 10.44 -3.98
C THR A 167 -8.43 10.93 -3.12
N VAL A 168 -8.25 10.88 -1.80
CA VAL A 168 -9.21 11.35 -0.83
C VAL A 168 -8.56 12.40 0.04
N ASP A 169 -9.31 13.44 0.37
CA ASP A 169 -8.85 14.43 1.35
C ASP A 169 -8.80 13.76 2.72
N SER A 170 -7.64 13.83 3.37
CA SER A 170 -7.39 13.20 4.66
C SER A 170 -6.44 14.04 5.48
N GLU A 171 -6.81 14.32 6.73
CA GLU A 171 -5.93 14.96 7.70
C GLU A 171 -4.78 14.05 8.13
N HIS A 172 -5.03 12.73 8.16
CA HIS A 172 -4.04 11.74 8.53
C HIS A 172 -3.55 10.98 7.30
N CYS A 173 -2.29 11.23 6.92
CA CYS A 173 -1.62 10.54 5.83
C CYS A 173 -0.15 10.28 6.16
N PHE A 174 0.44 9.30 5.48
CA PHE A 174 1.86 8.98 5.55
C PHE A 174 2.40 8.71 4.15
N LEU A 175 3.66 9.07 3.94
CA LEU A 175 4.38 8.83 2.70
C LEU A 175 4.92 7.39 2.70
N ASN A 176 4.73 6.67 1.60
CA ASN A 176 5.30 5.34 1.42
C ASN A 176 5.55 5.07 -0.07
N LEU A 177 6.28 3.98 -0.37
CA LEU A 177 6.47 3.51 -1.74
C LEU A 177 5.45 2.43 -2.07
N ARG A 178 4.83 2.52 -3.24
CA ARG A 178 4.02 1.44 -3.80
C ARG A 178 4.89 0.27 -4.24
N ASN A 179 6.03 0.57 -4.86
CA ASN A 179 6.99 -0.42 -5.34
C ASN A 179 8.36 -0.16 -4.70
N ARG A 180 8.82 -1.06 -3.83
CA ARG A 180 10.17 -0.95 -3.24
C ARG A 180 11.24 -1.00 -4.34
N GLY A 181 12.27 -0.17 -4.22
CA GLY A 181 13.32 -0.02 -5.24
C GLY A 181 13.02 1.03 -6.31
N ASP A 182 11.77 1.46 -6.46
CA ASP A 182 11.37 2.50 -7.40
C ASP A 182 10.94 3.77 -6.67
N LEU A 183 11.86 4.74 -6.58
CA LEU A 183 11.63 6.02 -5.91
C LEU A 183 10.57 6.89 -6.62
N SER A 184 10.18 6.57 -7.87
CA SER A 184 9.06 7.28 -8.53
C SER A 184 7.70 6.85 -8.00
N SER A 185 7.64 5.76 -7.25
CA SER A 185 6.42 5.17 -6.70
C SER A 185 6.03 5.72 -5.31
N PHE A 186 6.66 6.82 -4.87
CA PHE A 186 6.26 7.51 -3.65
C PHE A 186 4.87 8.11 -3.79
N GLU A 187 3.99 7.74 -2.87
CA GLU A 187 2.63 8.24 -2.79
C GLU A 187 2.23 8.49 -1.34
N TRP A 188 1.29 9.41 -1.14
CA TRP A 188 0.65 9.61 0.15
C TRP A 188 -0.46 8.57 0.34
N PHE A 189 -0.38 7.82 1.43
CA PHE A 189 -1.38 6.84 1.84
C PHE A 189 -2.20 7.40 3.00
N GLN A 190 -3.50 7.13 2.99
CA GLN A 190 -4.36 7.47 4.11
C GLN A 190 -3.98 6.66 5.35
N SER A 191 -3.79 7.33 6.49
CA SER A 191 -3.54 6.67 7.76
C SER A 191 -4.85 6.26 8.45
N GLN A 192 -4.80 5.17 9.19
CA GLN A 192 -5.91 4.71 10.05
C GLN A 192 -6.09 5.59 11.32
N HIS A 193 -5.21 6.56 11.56
CA HIS A 193 -5.31 7.48 12.71
C HIS A 193 -6.60 8.30 12.73
N LYS A 194 -7.40 8.31 11.65
CA LYS A 194 -8.77 8.86 11.67
C LYS A 194 -9.65 8.23 12.78
N GLN A 195 -9.37 6.99 13.17
CA GLN A 195 -10.08 6.30 14.25
C GLN A 195 -9.42 6.47 15.63
N TRP A 196 -8.37 7.30 15.74
CA TRP A 196 -7.57 7.46 16.95
C TRP A 196 -8.39 7.76 18.21
N PRO A 197 -9.34 8.71 18.23
CA PRO A 197 -10.09 9.01 19.45
C PRO A 197 -10.85 7.81 20.02
N LEU A 198 -11.21 6.84 19.17
CA LEU A 198 -11.96 5.64 19.55
C LEU A 198 -11.06 4.48 19.99
N ASN A 199 -9.80 4.44 19.53
CA ASN A 199 -8.87 3.32 19.70
C ASN A 199 -7.63 3.65 20.54
N ARG A 200 -7.68 4.74 21.32
CA ARG A 200 -6.56 5.21 22.14
C ARG A 200 -6.14 4.16 23.16
N ARG A 201 -4.88 3.73 23.12
CA ARG A 201 -4.29 2.89 24.16
C ARG A 201 -3.60 3.75 25.22
N VAL A 202 -3.53 3.24 26.44
CA VAL A 202 -2.85 3.92 27.55
C VAL A 202 -1.36 4.07 27.21
N GLY A 203 -0.82 5.29 27.37
CA GLY A 203 0.58 5.62 27.12
C GLY A 203 0.90 6.07 25.69
N GLU A 204 0.05 5.76 24.71
CA GLU A 204 0.23 6.20 23.34
C GLU A 204 -0.21 7.67 23.16
N LYS A 205 0.59 8.45 22.41
CA LYS A 205 0.34 9.88 22.12
C LYS A 205 0.26 10.12 20.62
N LEU A 206 -0.78 10.85 20.18
CA LEU A 206 -0.86 11.37 18.83
C LEU A 206 -0.06 12.66 18.71
N VAL A 207 0.73 12.78 17.65
CA VAL A 207 1.49 13.98 17.34
C VAL A 207 1.16 14.44 15.92
N HIS A 208 0.88 15.73 15.76
CA HIS A 208 0.81 16.40 14.48
C HIS A 208 2.21 16.83 14.05
N ILE A 209 2.67 16.27 12.94
CA ILE A 209 4.04 16.43 12.47
C ILE A 209 4.14 17.68 11.60
N TYR A 210 5.14 18.50 11.89
CA TYR A 210 5.47 19.70 11.11
C TYR A 210 6.70 19.44 10.23
N TYR A 211 7.69 18.75 10.79
CA TYR A 211 8.90 18.34 10.09
C TYR A 211 9.18 16.87 10.37
N SER A 212 9.55 16.12 9.35
CA SER A 212 10.13 14.78 9.49
C SER A 212 11.41 14.71 8.69
N ALA A 213 12.49 14.23 9.33
CA ALA A 213 13.80 14.17 8.72
C ALA A 213 14.06 12.78 8.11
N LEU A 214 14.73 12.79 6.96
CA LEU A 214 15.17 11.56 6.29
C LEU A 214 16.47 11.07 6.93
N ASN A 215 16.48 9.79 7.27
CA ASN A 215 17.64 9.06 7.74
C ASN A 215 18.20 8.16 6.65
N PHE A 216 19.47 7.77 6.77
CA PHE A 216 20.11 6.88 5.79
C PHE A 216 19.36 5.54 5.65
N LYS A 217 18.77 5.05 6.75
CA LYS A 217 17.92 3.86 6.76
C LYS A 217 16.68 4.01 5.87
N ASP A 218 16.06 5.18 5.81
CA ASP A 218 14.92 5.44 4.92
C ASP A 218 15.31 5.23 3.46
N ILE A 219 16.47 5.76 3.06
CA ILE A 219 16.99 5.65 1.70
C ILE A 219 17.33 4.20 1.37
N MET A 220 17.98 3.48 2.29
CA MET A 220 18.34 2.08 2.07
C MET A 220 17.11 1.16 1.96
N LEU A 221 16.06 1.41 2.75
CA LEU A 221 14.79 0.69 2.64
C LEU A 221 14.05 1.06 1.35
N ALA A 222 13.97 2.35 1.01
CA ALA A 222 13.28 2.83 -0.18
C ALA A 222 13.92 2.33 -1.48
N THR A 223 15.26 2.29 -1.53
CA THR A 223 16.03 1.78 -2.69
C THR A 223 16.12 0.25 -2.73
N GLY A 224 15.61 -0.46 -1.72
CA GLY A 224 15.66 -1.92 -1.65
C GLY A 224 17.05 -2.50 -1.34
N ARG A 225 18.03 -1.66 -0.96
CA ARG A 225 19.39 -2.10 -0.59
C ARG A 225 19.45 -2.71 0.81
N LEU A 226 18.49 -2.39 1.68
CA LEU A 226 18.31 -3.04 2.96
C LEU A 226 16.99 -3.83 2.93
N GLN A 227 17.07 -5.14 3.16
CA GLN A 227 15.91 -5.97 3.33
C GLN A 227 15.42 -5.85 4.78
N SER A 228 14.11 -5.75 4.95
CA SER A 228 13.45 -5.83 6.26
C SER A 228 12.31 -6.82 6.11
N GLU A 229 12.42 -7.93 6.84
CA GLU A 229 11.36 -8.92 6.95
C GLU A 229 10.25 -8.32 7.80
N SER A 230 9.05 -8.20 7.24
CA SER A 230 7.83 -8.08 8.05
C SER A 230 7.31 -9.49 8.27
N PRO A 231 7.17 -9.96 9.52
CA PRO A 231 6.64 -11.30 9.81
C PRO A 231 5.23 -11.52 9.25
N THR A 232 4.47 -10.45 9.00
CA THR A 232 3.04 -10.51 8.69
C THR A 232 2.73 -10.38 7.20
N GLY A 233 3.72 -10.14 6.32
CA GLY A 233 3.51 -10.01 4.87
C GLY A 233 2.69 -8.77 4.44
N GLU A 234 2.20 -7.97 5.38
CA GLU A 234 1.57 -6.69 5.10
C GLU A 234 2.63 -5.68 4.64
N THR A 235 2.30 -4.88 3.63
CA THR A 235 3.11 -3.73 3.18
C THR A 235 3.08 -2.61 4.21
N GLU A 236 3.62 -2.88 5.40
CA GLU A 236 3.86 -1.84 6.39
C GLU A 236 4.84 -0.81 5.81
N CYS A 237 4.50 0.47 5.97
CA CYS A 237 5.46 1.55 5.76
C CYS A 237 6.57 1.42 6.81
N LEU A 238 7.80 1.25 6.33
CA LEU A 238 9.00 1.02 7.15
C LEU A 238 9.91 2.24 7.24
N ILE A 239 9.52 3.36 6.63
CA ILE A 239 10.30 4.60 6.55
C ILE A 239 9.73 5.67 7.47
N GLY A 240 10.55 6.65 7.81
CA GLY A 240 10.26 7.76 8.71
C GLY A 240 10.49 7.37 10.16
N PHE A 241 11.59 7.82 10.75
CA PHE A 241 12.00 7.45 12.11
C PHE A 241 11.97 8.60 13.11
N GLU A 242 11.96 9.85 12.66
CA GLU A 242 11.95 11.02 13.54
C GLU A 242 11.09 12.15 13.01
N PHE A 243 10.69 13.02 13.93
CA PHE A 243 9.84 14.18 13.65
C PHE A 243 10.04 15.30 14.67
N ALA A 244 9.54 16.48 14.30
CA ALA A 244 9.19 17.58 15.20
C ALA A 244 7.77 18.04 14.89
N GLY A 245 7.01 18.36 15.94
CA GLY A 245 5.60 18.67 15.81
C GLY A 245 4.94 19.13 17.10
N ARG A 246 3.62 18.91 17.18
CA ARG A 246 2.82 19.22 18.36
C ARG A 246 2.02 18.02 18.85
N ASP A 247 2.04 17.81 20.17
CA ASP A 247 1.19 16.80 20.81
C ASP A 247 -0.27 17.27 20.91
N GLU A 248 -1.14 16.42 21.47
CA GLU A 248 -2.56 16.70 21.69
C GLU A 248 -2.83 17.95 22.55
N ASN A 249 -1.85 18.36 23.38
CA ASN A 249 -1.94 19.54 24.24
C ASN A 249 -1.31 20.78 23.59
N MET A 250 -1.00 20.71 22.28
CA MET A 250 -0.33 21.77 21.52
C MET A 250 1.11 22.08 21.97
N ASN A 251 1.72 21.23 22.81
CA ASN A 251 3.11 21.40 23.21
C ASN A 251 4.05 21.10 22.04
N ARG A 252 5.16 21.84 21.97
CA ARG A 252 6.19 21.60 20.96
C ARG A 252 7.01 20.38 21.35
N VAL A 253 7.02 19.35 20.52
CA VAL A 253 7.67 18.07 20.80
C VAL A 253 8.49 17.59 19.61
N MET A 254 9.61 16.94 19.90
CA MET A 254 10.41 16.17 18.93
C MET A 254 10.49 14.73 19.41
N GLY A 255 10.61 13.77 18.50
CA GLY A 255 10.55 12.38 18.91
C GLY A 255 11.03 11.40 17.86
N MET A 256 11.08 10.13 18.29
CA MET A 256 11.43 8.99 17.47
C MET A 256 10.29 7.98 17.45
N VAL A 257 10.11 7.31 16.31
CA VAL A 257 9.19 6.19 16.14
C VAL A 257 9.87 5.08 15.34
N SER A 258 9.34 3.86 15.43
CA SER A 258 9.88 2.72 14.69
C SER A 258 9.70 2.82 13.17
N SER A 259 8.68 3.55 12.72
CA SER A 259 8.40 3.89 11.31
C SER A 259 7.25 4.91 11.24
N LYS A 260 6.88 5.33 10.02
CA LYS A 260 5.74 6.21 9.70
C LYS A 260 5.85 7.64 10.27
N ALA A 261 7.05 8.14 10.50
CA ALA A 261 7.25 9.56 10.85
C ALA A 261 7.13 10.49 9.64
N LEU A 262 7.35 10.00 8.41
CA LEU A 262 7.10 10.75 7.17
C LEU A 262 5.59 10.83 6.94
N ALA A 263 4.90 11.62 7.76
CA ALA A 263 3.46 11.65 7.88
C ALA A 263 2.97 13.05 8.29
N THR A 264 1.66 13.28 8.19
CA THR A 264 1.03 14.44 8.84
C THR A 264 0.78 14.21 10.31
N THR A 265 0.60 12.95 10.71
CA THR A 265 0.43 12.54 12.11
C THR A 265 1.10 11.20 12.38
N CYS A 266 1.68 11.04 13.56
CA CYS A 266 2.21 9.76 14.03
C CYS A 266 1.69 9.42 15.43
N LEU A 267 1.76 8.12 15.74
CA LEU A 267 1.50 7.60 17.07
C LEU A 267 2.82 7.25 17.73
N VAL A 268 3.10 7.92 18.83
CA VAL A 268 4.25 7.64 19.68
C VAL A 268 3.79 6.67 20.75
N LYS A 269 4.27 5.42 20.66
CA LYS A 269 3.86 4.34 21.57
C LYS A 269 4.52 4.40 22.93
N ASP A 270 5.71 4.95 22.97
CA ASP A 270 6.55 5.04 24.16
C ASP A 270 6.94 6.50 24.38
N ALA A 271 6.51 7.04 25.52
CA ALA A 271 6.73 8.43 25.88
C ALA A 271 8.21 8.75 26.11
N ASP A 272 9.06 7.75 26.34
CA ASP A 272 10.51 7.94 26.52
C ASP A 272 11.20 8.36 25.21
N PHE A 273 10.53 8.17 24.07
CA PHE A 273 10.98 8.65 22.75
C PHE A 273 10.31 9.95 22.32
N LEU A 274 9.75 10.72 23.27
CA LEU A 274 9.15 12.03 23.04
C LEU A 274 9.75 13.07 23.99
N TRP A 275 10.36 14.11 23.42
CA TRP A 275 11.03 15.15 24.18
C TRP A 275 10.42 16.53 23.90
N PRO A 276 10.31 17.41 24.91
CA PRO A 276 9.91 18.78 24.68
C PRO A 276 10.97 19.51 23.84
N ILE A 277 10.53 20.33 22.89
CA ILE A 277 11.45 21.17 22.12
C ILE A 277 11.80 22.40 22.97
N PRO A 278 13.10 22.72 23.18
CA PRO A 278 13.50 23.94 23.86
C PRO A 278 12.92 25.20 23.20
N ASP A 279 12.55 26.19 24.01
CA ASP A 279 11.89 27.41 23.52
C ASP A 279 12.67 28.12 22.41
N ARG A 280 14.00 28.10 22.51
CA ARG A 280 14.92 28.79 21.58
C ARG A 280 15.16 28.05 20.26
N TRP A 281 14.74 26.79 20.13
CA TRP A 281 14.92 26.04 18.90
C TRP A 281 13.75 26.30 17.97
N SER A 282 13.94 26.21 16.67
CA SER A 282 12.84 26.04 15.71
C SER A 282 12.39 24.57 15.67
N MET A 283 11.22 24.29 15.07
CA MET A 283 10.82 22.90 14.82
C MET A 283 11.71 22.23 13.77
N GLU A 284 12.21 23.00 12.80
CA GLU A 284 13.14 22.51 11.78
C GLU A 284 14.45 22.03 12.40
N GLU A 285 15.05 22.84 13.28
CA GLU A 285 16.25 22.47 14.04
C GLU A 285 15.99 21.24 14.92
N ALA A 286 14.87 21.23 15.63
CA ALA A 286 14.51 20.13 16.52
C ALA A 286 14.33 18.79 15.78
N ALA A 287 13.84 18.81 14.53
CA ALA A 287 13.68 17.59 13.74
C ALA A 287 15.02 16.92 13.37
N THR A 288 16.15 17.60 13.54
CA THR A 288 17.49 17.07 13.20
C THR A 288 18.18 16.34 14.35
N VAL A 289 17.60 16.37 15.55
CA VAL A 289 18.27 15.95 16.80
C VAL A 289 18.03 14.49 17.17
N PRO A 290 16.77 13.97 17.18
CA PRO A 290 16.46 12.72 17.85
C PRO A 290 17.29 11.52 17.40
N CYS A 291 17.26 11.16 16.12
CA CYS A 291 17.94 9.96 15.64
C CYS A 291 19.47 10.06 15.73
N VAL A 292 20.04 11.21 15.35
CA VAL A 292 21.50 11.34 15.25
C VAL A 292 22.17 11.40 16.62
N TYR A 293 21.58 12.13 17.58
CA TYR A 293 22.11 12.20 18.94
C TYR A 293 21.83 10.94 19.73
N ALA A 294 20.65 10.32 19.60
CA ALA A 294 20.39 9.02 20.23
C ALA A 294 21.40 7.97 19.76
N THR A 295 21.69 7.93 18.46
CA THR A 295 22.69 7.01 17.89
C THR A 295 24.09 7.30 18.43
N ALA A 296 24.54 8.56 18.36
CA ALA A 296 25.89 8.93 18.81
C ALA A 296 26.08 8.71 20.31
N TYR A 297 25.09 9.06 21.13
CA TYR A 297 25.14 8.88 22.58
C TYR A 297 25.10 7.41 22.98
N TYR A 298 24.22 6.61 22.36
CA TYR A 298 24.19 5.18 22.61
C TYR A 298 25.49 4.49 22.20
N ALA A 299 26.04 4.83 21.03
CA ALA A 299 27.29 4.27 20.54
C ALA A 299 28.47 4.66 21.43
N LEU A 300 28.70 5.95 21.66
CA LEU A 300 29.90 6.43 22.34
C LEU A 300 29.84 6.27 23.86
N ILE A 301 28.71 6.61 24.49
CA ILE A 301 28.60 6.67 25.95
C ILE A 301 28.15 5.33 26.52
N ILE A 302 27.06 4.77 26.00
CA ILE A 302 26.47 3.55 26.58
C ILE A 302 27.28 2.31 26.20
N ARG A 303 27.57 2.15 24.90
CA ARG A 303 28.29 0.97 24.38
C ARG A 303 29.80 1.14 24.42
N GLY A 304 30.30 2.29 23.95
CA GLY A 304 31.72 2.59 23.88
C GLY A 304 32.35 3.00 25.20
N ARG A 305 31.53 3.37 26.21
CA ARG A 305 32.00 3.81 27.54
C ARG A 305 33.13 4.84 27.47
N LEU A 306 33.03 5.75 26.50
CA LEU A 306 34.04 6.74 26.16
C LEU A 306 34.45 7.55 27.39
N ARG A 307 35.76 7.73 27.58
CA ARG A 307 36.34 8.48 28.70
C ARG A 307 36.99 9.78 28.23
N ARG A 308 37.16 10.69 29.18
CA ARG A 308 37.88 11.95 28.98
C ARG A 308 39.28 11.65 28.42
N GLU A 309 39.75 12.48 27.49
CA GLU A 309 41.10 12.42 26.89
C GLU A 309 41.40 11.19 26.00
N GLU A 310 40.46 10.26 25.83
CA GLU A 310 40.61 9.17 24.85
C GLU A 310 40.65 9.71 23.41
N THR A 311 41.34 8.99 22.53
CA THR A 311 41.44 9.30 21.09
C THR A 311 40.35 8.56 20.32
N VAL A 312 39.60 9.29 19.49
CA VAL A 312 38.45 8.76 18.76
C VAL A 312 38.58 9.02 17.27
N LEU A 313 38.44 7.97 16.45
CA LEU A 313 38.27 8.05 15.01
C LEU A 313 36.78 8.11 14.65
N ILE A 314 36.33 9.21 14.06
CA ILE A 314 34.95 9.41 13.60
C ILE A 314 34.93 9.40 12.07
N HIS A 315 34.28 8.40 11.49
CA HIS A 315 34.08 8.38 10.05
C HIS A 315 32.89 9.24 9.61
N SER A 316 32.98 9.77 8.39
CA SER A 316 31.92 10.58 7.77
C SER A 316 31.50 11.77 8.64
N GLY A 317 32.45 12.50 9.23
CA GLY A 317 32.20 13.52 10.25
C GLY A 317 31.22 14.63 9.84
N SER A 318 31.12 14.89 8.53
CA SER A 318 30.18 15.88 7.96
C SER A 318 28.71 15.40 7.88
N GLY A 319 28.43 14.12 8.13
CA GLY A 319 27.07 13.57 8.21
C GLY A 319 26.41 13.84 9.56
N GLY A 320 25.10 13.58 9.68
CA GLY A 320 24.33 13.89 10.90
C GLY A 320 24.89 13.23 12.17
N VAL A 321 25.06 11.90 12.16
CA VAL A 321 25.66 11.18 13.29
C VAL A 321 27.10 11.62 13.55
N GLY A 322 27.87 11.89 12.50
CA GLY A 322 29.25 12.36 12.61
C GLY A 322 29.35 13.71 13.35
N GLN A 323 28.50 14.67 13.00
CA GLN A 323 28.46 15.98 13.66
C GLN A 323 28.03 15.86 15.14
N ALA A 324 27.03 15.03 15.44
CA ALA A 324 26.60 14.76 16.81
C ALA A 324 27.72 14.09 17.63
N ALA A 325 28.41 13.10 17.05
CA ALA A 325 29.55 12.42 17.66
C ALA A 325 30.70 13.39 17.96
N ILE A 326 31.07 14.25 17.01
CA ILE A 326 32.09 15.29 17.21
C ILE A 326 31.72 16.19 18.40
N ARG A 327 30.47 16.65 18.46
CA ARG A 327 29.99 17.50 19.58
C ARG A 327 30.13 16.80 20.93
N ILE A 328 29.74 15.53 21.02
CA ILE A 328 29.84 14.72 22.25
C ILE A 328 31.30 14.54 22.65
N CYS A 329 32.17 14.10 21.75
CA CYS A 329 33.58 13.89 22.02
C CYS A 329 34.30 15.18 22.45
N LEU A 330 34.02 16.31 21.80
CA LEU A 330 34.57 17.61 22.20
C LEU A 330 34.11 18.02 23.60
N SER A 331 32.85 17.73 23.99
CA SER A 331 32.35 18.01 25.34
C SER A 331 33.05 17.19 26.44
N LEU A 332 33.63 16.05 26.07
CA LEU A 332 34.44 15.19 26.93
C LEU A 332 35.95 15.47 26.80
N GLY A 333 36.37 16.46 26.02
CA GLY A 333 37.78 16.75 25.81
C GLY A 333 38.57 15.58 25.19
N CYS A 334 37.91 14.76 24.37
CA CYS A 334 38.57 13.67 23.64
C CYS A 334 39.41 14.22 22.47
N ARG A 335 40.47 13.50 22.10
CA ARG A 335 41.25 13.79 20.89
C ARG A 335 40.54 13.20 19.68
N LEU A 336 40.37 14.00 18.61
CA LEU A 336 39.58 13.59 17.45
C LEU A 336 40.42 13.43 16.19
N LEU A 337 40.17 12.32 15.48
CA LEU A 337 40.56 12.10 14.10
C LEU A 337 39.27 11.84 13.29
N ILE A 338 39.11 12.53 12.16
CA ILE A 338 37.84 12.63 11.44
C ILE A 338 38.07 12.39 9.96
N THR A 339 37.24 11.56 9.33
CA THR A 339 37.27 11.43 7.86
C THR A 339 36.14 12.20 7.18
N VAL A 340 36.46 12.84 6.05
CA VAL A 340 35.52 13.61 5.22
C VAL A 340 35.71 13.31 3.74
N GLY A 341 34.65 13.51 2.95
CA GLY A 341 34.66 13.18 1.52
C GLY A 341 35.17 14.30 0.60
N SER A 342 35.38 15.52 1.10
CA SER A 342 35.83 16.66 0.29
C SER A 342 36.36 17.79 1.18
N ASP A 343 37.18 18.68 0.60
CA ASP A 343 37.67 19.88 1.30
C ASP A 343 36.56 20.82 1.75
N ALA A 344 35.51 20.98 0.95
CA ALA A 344 34.35 21.77 1.35
C ALA A 344 33.70 21.26 2.65
N LYS A 345 33.67 19.94 2.85
CA LYS A 345 33.16 19.30 4.07
C LYS A 345 34.11 19.48 5.26
N ARG A 346 35.43 19.47 5.01
CA ARG A 346 36.44 19.81 6.03
C ARG A 346 36.25 21.24 6.53
N LEU A 347 36.22 22.21 5.60
CA LEU A 347 36.06 23.64 5.91
C LEU A 347 34.75 23.91 6.64
N PHE A 348 33.66 23.24 6.25
CA PHE A 348 32.39 23.31 6.95
C PHE A 348 32.51 22.86 8.42
N LEU A 349 33.17 21.73 8.68
CA LEU A 349 33.36 21.23 10.04
C LEU A 349 34.28 22.12 10.88
N GLN A 350 35.36 22.66 10.30
CA GLN A 350 36.23 23.61 11.00
C GLN A 350 35.49 24.89 11.39
N LYS A 351 34.62 25.40 10.51
CA LYS A 351 33.76 26.55 10.82
C LYS A 351 32.75 26.22 11.93
N LEU A 352 32.18 25.03 11.92
CA LEU A 352 31.18 24.59 12.90
C LEU A 352 31.78 24.22 14.26
N PHE A 353 33.01 23.72 14.25
CA PHE A 353 33.77 23.25 15.41
C PHE A 353 35.18 23.87 15.40
N PRO A 354 35.33 25.11 15.89
CA PRO A 354 36.61 25.84 15.84
C PRO A 354 37.77 25.18 16.60
N ALA A 355 37.47 24.19 17.45
CA ALA A 355 38.48 23.41 18.17
C ALA A 355 39.17 22.36 17.28
N LEU A 356 38.69 22.11 16.05
CA LEU A 356 39.28 21.15 15.12
C LEU A 356 40.32 21.85 14.24
N ASP A 357 41.57 21.41 14.32
CA ASP A 357 42.64 21.86 13.44
C ASP A 357 42.72 21.00 12.16
N ASP A 358 43.65 21.33 11.26
CA ASP A 358 43.84 20.57 10.01
C ASP A 358 44.34 19.12 10.25
N ARG A 359 45.03 18.86 11.36
CA ARG A 359 45.57 17.55 11.71
C ARG A 359 44.47 16.60 12.19
N CYS A 360 43.31 17.11 12.56
CA CYS A 360 42.14 16.28 12.84
C CYS A 360 41.60 15.57 11.59
N PHE A 361 41.92 15.99 10.36
CA PHE A 361 41.16 15.55 9.17
C PHE A 361 41.94 14.65 8.21
N SER A 362 41.25 13.63 7.70
CA SER A 362 41.69 12.81 6.57
C SER A 362 40.56 12.53 5.58
N THR A 363 40.87 11.90 4.45
CA THR A 363 39.89 11.55 3.41
C THR A 363 39.11 10.29 3.77
N SER A 364 37.80 10.29 3.54
CA SER A 364 36.94 9.10 3.66
C SER A 364 36.89 8.26 2.38
N ARG A 365 37.56 8.72 1.31
CA ARG A 365 37.52 8.07 -0.02
C ARG A 365 38.61 7.03 -0.20
N ASP A 366 39.72 7.15 0.51
CA ASP A 366 40.90 6.28 0.40
C ASP A 366 41.22 5.65 1.77
N ALA A 367 41.11 4.32 1.84
CA ALA A 367 41.36 3.52 3.03
C ALA A 367 42.80 3.64 3.55
N THR A 368 43.76 3.64 2.63
CA THR A 368 45.19 3.69 2.96
C THR A 368 45.55 5.06 3.49
N ALA A 369 44.97 6.12 2.93
CA ALA A 369 45.25 7.49 3.34
C ALA A 369 44.82 7.78 4.78
N PHE A 370 43.59 7.43 5.17
CA PHE A 370 43.16 7.69 6.55
C PHE A 370 43.87 6.78 7.56
N ARG A 371 44.15 5.51 7.20
CA ARG A 371 44.90 4.60 8.06
C ARG A 371 46.29 5.15 8.35
N ARG A 372 47.01 5.59 7.31
CA ARG A 372 48.34 6.21 7.46
C ARG A 372 48.27 7.46 8.33
N HIS A 373 47.30 8.33 8.08
CA HIS A 373 47.10 9.55 8.86
C HIS A 373 46.87 9.25 10.34
N VAL A 374 45.99 8.28 10.66
CA VAL A 374 45.73 7.86 12.04
C VAL A 374 47.00 7.35 12.70
N MET A 375 47.75 6.47 12.03
CA MET A 375 49.00 5.94 12.59
C MET A 375 50.05 7.02 12.81
N THR A 376 50.17 8.00 11.91
CA THR A 376 51.08 9.13 12.08
C THR A 376 50.67 10.02 13.25
N GLU A 377 49.40 10.33 13.39
CA GLU A 377 48.92 11.19 14.47
C GLU A 377 48.94 10.51 15.86
N THR A 378 48.96 9.18 15.90
CA THR A 378 48.93 8.38 17.14
C THR A 378 50.26 7.69 17.45
N ASP A 379 51.34 8.06 16.75
CA ASP A 379 52.68 7.46 16.89
C ASP A 379 52.66 5.92 16.79
N GLY A 380 51.81 5.41 15.89
CA GLY A 380 51.60 3.98 15.64
C GLY A 380 50.73 3.27 16.68
N SER A 381 50.22 3.96 17.70
CA SER A 381 49.43 3.35 18.77
C SER A 381 47.98 3.07 18.37
N GLY A 382 47.44 3.78 17.37
CA GLY A 382 46.03 3.72 16.99
C GLY A 382 45.13 4.56 17.91
N VAL A 383 43.82 4.35 17.79
CA VAL A 383 42.78 5.08 18.54
C VAL A 383 42.05 4.20 19.54
N ASP A 384 41.59 4.78 20.65
CA ASP A 384 40.86 4.09 21.70
C ASP A 384 39.44 3.71 21.27
N VAL A 385 38.81 4.52 20.41
CA VAL A 385 37.45 4.28 19.91
C VAL A 385 37.36 4.58 18.43
N VAL A 386 36.74 3.69 17.67
CA VAL A 386 36.36 3.95 16.27
C VAL A 386 34.84 3.98 16.17
N LEU A 387 34.27 5.08 15.65
CA LEU A 387 32.88 5.14 15.23
C LEU A 387 32.81 4.92 13.71
N ASN A 388 32.54 3.68 13.30
CA ASN A 388 32.56 3.29 11.89
C ASN A 388 31.18 3.34 11.23
N SER A 389 31.15 3.93 10.05
CA SER A 389 30.00 3.91 9.13
C SER A 389 30.40 3.56 7.69
N LEU A 390 31.66 3.17 7.47
CA LEU A 390 32.22 2.80 6.17
C LEU A 390 32.16 1.29 6.00
N SER A 391 32.30 0.84 4.76
CA SER A 391 32.13 -0.56 4.39
C SER A 391 33.35 -1.15 3.68
N GLU A 392 33.36 -2.48 3.54
CA GLU A 392 34.33 -3.25 2.75
C GLU A 392 35.78 -2.96 3.18
N GLU A 393 36.69 -2.69 2.23
CA GLU A 393 38.12 -2.41 2.48
C GLU A 393 38.34 -1.31 3.54
N LYS A 394 37.41 -0.36 3.64
CA LYS A 394 37.50 0.75 4.60
C LYS A 394 37.20 0.29 6.00
N LEU A 395 36.27 -0.66 6.18
CA LEU A 395 35.98 -1.26 7.48
C LEU A 395 37.23 -1.96 8.03
N PHE A 396 37.92 -2.74 7.20
CA PHE A 396 39.16 -3.40 7.61
C PHE A 396 40.28 -2.40 7.93
N ALA A 397 40.45 -1.35 7.13
CA ALA A 397 41.40 -0.29 7.43
C ALA A 397 41.04 0.48 8.72
N SER A 398 39.76 0.60 9.06
CA SER A 398 39.31 1.17 10.33
C SER A 398 39.62 0.27 11.53
N LEU A 399 39.51 -1.06 11.37
CA LEU A 399 39.92 -2.03 12.40
C LEU A 399 41.42 -1.95 12.67
N ASP A 400 42.23 -1.82 11.62
CA ASP A 400 43.67 -1.62 11.75
C ASP A 400 44.05 -0.34 12.51
N CYS A 401 43.16 0.65 12.57
CA CYS A 401 43.39 1.89 13.32
C CYS A 401 43.18 1.74 14.82
N LEU A 402 42.70 0.59 15.31
CA LEU A 402 42.32 0.41 16.70
C LEU A 402 43.56 0.17 17.58
N ALA A 403 43.63 0.90 18.70
CA ALA A 403 44.66 0.68 19.72
C ALA A 403 44.40 -0.60 20.52
N ALA A 404 45.40 -1.05 21.27
CA ALA A 404 45.22 -2.13 22.25
C ALA A 404 44.13 -1.76 23.26
N ASN A 405 43.16 -2.66 23.47
CA ASN A 405 41.93 -2.43 24.27
C ASN A 405 40.97 -1.36 23.70
N GLY A 406 41.17 -0.97 22.45
CA GLY A 406 40.24 -0.07 21.77
C GLY A 406 38.88 -0.72 21.52
N ARG A 407 37.87 0.10 21.27
CA ARG A 407 36.48 -0.32 21.06
C ARG A 407 36.00 0.10 19.68
N PHE A 408 35.50 -0.86 18.92
CA PHE A 408 35.00 -0.64 17.57
C PHE A 408 33.46 -0.55 17.58
N LEU A 409 32.94 0.62 17.20
CA LEU A 409 31.50 0.92 17.21
C LEU A 409 30.98 0.94 15.77
N GLU A 410 30.45 -0.20 15.34
CA GLU A 410 29.87 -0.36 14.01
C GLU A 410 28.42 0.15 13.97
N ILE A 411 28.19 1.22 13.19
CA ILE A 411 26.84 1.74 12.92
C ILE A 411 26.40 1.54 11.45
N GLY A 412 27.32 1.11 10.59
CA GLY A 412 27.02 0.65 9.24
C GLY A 412 26.26 -0.68 9.25
N LYS A 413 25.53 -0.94 8.15
CA LYS A 413 24.72 -2.15 8.00
C LYS A 413 25.07 -2.97 6.76
N TYR A 414 25.90 -2.45 5.87
CA TYR A 414 26.18 -3.09 4.59
C TYR A 414 26.97 -4.39 4.75
N ASP A 415 28.13 -4.37 5.42
CA ASP A 415 28.93 -5.58 5.67
C ASP A 415 28.22 -6.58 6.58
N PHE A 416 27.45 -6.09 7.55
CA PHE A 416 26.59 -6.93 8.38
C PHE A 416 25.54 -7.68 7.53
N ALA A 417 24.88 -6.99 6.60
CA ALA A 417 23.88 -7.60 5.73
C ALA A 417 24.49 -8.57 4.70
N LYS A 418 25.79 -8.41 4.38
CA LYS A 418 26.53 -9.31 3.50
C LYS A 418 27.18 -10.49 4.22
N ASP A 419 27.08 -10.55 5.55
CA ASP A 419 27.77 -11.55 6.38
C ASP A 419 29.29 -11.56 6.11
N THR A 420 29.90 -10.37 6.00
CA THR A 420 31.33 -10.23 5.73
C THR A 420 32.15 -10.85 6.87
N ILE A 421 33.05 -11.77 6.53
CA ILE A 421 33.91 -12.48 7.49
C ILE A 421 34.97 -11.51 8.06
N LEU A 422 35.05 -11.42 9.39
CA LEU A 422 36.13 -10.74 10.11
C LEU A 422 37.19 -11.77 10.53
N SER A 423 38.47 -11.49 10.28
CA SER A 423 39.58 -12.37 10.67
C SER A 423 39.62 -12.59 12.19
N THR A 424 40.07 -13.78 12.61
CA THR A 424 40.31 -14.16 14.01
C THR A 424 41.37 -13.31 14.71
N ASP A 425 42.20 -12.59 13.97
CA ASP A 425 43.23 -11.69 14.53
C ASP A 425 42.61 -10.51 15.33
N TYR A 426 41.31 -10.26 15.14
CA TYR A 426 40.54 -9.20 15.80
C TYR A 426 39.77 -9.66 17.06
N HIS A 427 40.07 -10.83 17.64
CA HIS A 427 39.31 -11.40 18.78
C HIS A 427 39.22 -10.51 20.04
N HIS A 428 40.15 -9.56 20.23
CA HIS A 428 40.12 -8.62 21.34
C HIS A 428 38.98 -7.59 21.25
N ILE A 429 38.30 -7.50 20.10
CA ILE A 429 37.21 -6.56 19.82
C ILE A 429 35.83 -7.07 20.32
N TYR A 430 35.70 -8.37 20.64
CA TYR A 430 34.43 -9.01 20.99
C TYR A 430 34.11 -9.08 22.51
N ARG A 431 34.77 -8.30 23.36
CA ARG A 431 34.49 -8.28 24.81
C ARG A 431 33.76 -7.02 25.28
#